data_AF-A0A1B1ZY71-F1
#
_entry.id   AF-A0A1B1ZY71-F1
#
_cell.length_a   1.000
_cell.length_b   1.000
_cell.length_c   1.000
_cell.angle_alpha   90.00
_cell.angle_beta   90.00
_cell.angle_gamma   90.00
#
_symmetry.space_group_name_H-M   'P 1'
#
loop_
_entity.id
_entity.type
_entity.pdbx_description
1 polymer ?
#
loop_
_entity_poly.entity_id
_entity_poly.type
_entity_poly.pdbx_seq_one_letter_code
_entity_poly.pdbx_strand_id
1 'polypeptide(L)'
;MSELLAPELLGVDPRARFLLINADDLGMHPAIDRGIFAALDHGIARSTSLMTTCPASDAALDTLCSRPDIAFGIHLTLVRDHHDDTWAPRAPASDIPSLLDPDGLLPLHADADELLARALPREIETEFRAQVHVVLEHGLHPTHLDFH
;
A
#
# COMPACT_ATOMS: atom_id res chain seq x y z
N MET A 1 -9.64 -33.08 -1.19
CA MET A 1 -8.63 -32.76 -2.23
C MET A 1 -7.37 -32.36 -1.49
N SER A 2 -6.20 -32.90 -1.83
CA SER A 2 -4.94 -32.44 -1.25
C SER A 2 -4.69 -31.02 -1.75
N GLU A 3 -4.57 -30.05 -0.85
CA GLU A 3 -4.08 -28.72 -1.22
C GLU A 3 -2.63 -28.87 -1.70
N LEU A 4 -2.34 -28.37 -2.90
CA LEU A 4 -0.99 -28.32 -3.44
C LEU A 4 -0.23 -27.21 -2.72
N LEU A 5 1.04 -27.46 -2.39
CA LEU A 5 1.92 -26.45 -1.81
C LEU A 5 2.35 -25.45 -2.90
N ALA A 6 2.63 -24.19 -2.52
CA ALA A 6 3.08 -23.16 -3.47
C ALA A 6 4.29 -23.57 -4.34
N PRO A 7 5.33 -24.27 -3.83
CA PRO A 7 6.41 -24.78 -4.68
C PRO A 7 5.93 -25.75 -5.78
N GLU A 8 4.92 -26.57 -5.49
CA GLU A 8 4.35 -27.52 -6.46
C GLU A 8 3.57 -26.78 -7.56
N LEU A 9 2.84 -25.72 -7.20
CA LEU A 9 2.16 -24.85 -8.16
C LEU A 9 3.15 -24.13 -9.09
N LEU A 10 4.36 -23.84 -8.60
CA LEU A 10 5.44 -23.24 -9.36
C LEU A 10 6.29 -24.27 -10.13
N GLY A 11 5.96 -25.57 -10.04
CA GLY A 11 6.68 -26.63 -10.75
C GLY A 11 8.10 -26.90 -10.23
N VAL A 12 8.38 -26.60 -8.96
CA VAL A 12 9.70 -26.83 -8.34
C VAL A 12 9.63 -27.91 -7.26
N ASP A 13 10.78 -28.25 -6.67
CA ASP A 13 10.86 -29.18 -5.53
C ASP A 13 9.91 -28.73 -4.39
N PRO A 14 9.01 -29.60 -3.89
CA PRO A 14 8.14 -29.31 -2.76
C PRO A 14 8.87 -28.82 -1.48
N ARG A 15 10.18 -29.09 -1.37
CA ARG A 15 11.04 -28.65 -0.27
C ARG A 15 11.76 -27.34 -0.54
N ALA A 16 11.64 -26.78 -1.74
CA ALA A 16 12.24 -25.50 -2.08
C ALA A 16 11.69 -24.40 -1.16
N ARG A 17 12.57 -23.47 -0.76
CA ARG A 17 12.19 -22.29 0.00
C ARG A 17 12.29 -21.07 -0.90
N PHE A 18 11.23 -20.29 -0.91
CA PHE A 18 11.17 -19.01 -1.61
C PHE A 18 11.14 -17.89 -0.58
N LEU A 19 11.78 -16.77 -0.93
CA LEU A 19 11.76 -15.55 -0.15
C LEU A 19 11.47 -14.39 -1.10
N LEU A 20 10.37 -13.69 -0.85
CA LEU A 20 10.11 -12.38 -1.44
C LEU A 20 10.40 -11.34 -0.38
N ILE A 21 11.37 -10.46 -0.64
CA ILE A 21 11.64 -9.31 0.22
C ILE A 21 10.86 -8.13 -0.36
N ASN A 22 9.79 -7.75 0.33
CA ASN A 22 9.02 -6.54 0.06
C ASN A 22 9.56 -5.39 0.92
N ALA A 23 9.62 -4.20 0.35
CA ALA A 23 9.89 -2.97 1.09
C ALA A 23 8.60 -2.15 1.19
N ASP A 24 8.08 -2.02 2.40
CA ASP A 24 6.82 -1.32 2.68
C ASP A 24 7.02 0.20 2.61
N ASP A 25 5.93 0.96 2.67
CA ASP A 25 5.91 2.43 2.83
C ASP A 25 6.39 3.28 1.64
N LEU A 26 6.40 2.73 0.42
CA LEU A 26 6.69 3.54 -0.75
C LEU A 26 5.61 4.63 -0.92
N GLY A 27 6.03 5.86 -1.15
CA GLY A 27 5.16 7.02 -1.26
C GLY A 27 4.88 7.72 0.08
N MET A 28 5.36 7.18 1.21
CA MET A 28 5.16 7.79 2.52
C MET A 28 5.91 9.13 2.64
N HIS A 29 7.24 9.11 2.48
CA HIS A 29 8.08 10.30 2.48
C HIS A 29 9.24 10.17 1.49
N PRO A 30 9.76 11.28 0.93
CA PRO A 30 10.85 11.22 -0.05
C PRO A 30 12.13 10.55 0.45
N ALA A 31 12.37 10.55 1.76
CA ALA A 31 13.53 9.87 2.34
C ALA A 31 13.37 8.34 2.36
N ILE A 32 12.15 7.86 2.63
CA ILE A 32 11.79 6.45 2.62
C ILE A 32 11.86 5.93 1.18
N ASP A 33 11.25 6.63 0.23
CA ASP A 33 11.27 6.28 -1.19
C ASP A 33 12.68 6.09 -1.74
N ARG A 34 13.61 7.01 -1.41
CA ARG A 34 15.02 6.89 -1.80
C ARG A 34 15.66 5.63 -1.25
N GLY A 35 15.35 5.26 -0.01
CA GLY A 35 15.84 4.03 0.62
C GLY A 35 15.29 2.78 -0.07
N ILE A 36 13.98 2.78 -0.38
CA ILE A 36 13.30 1.68 -1.06
C ILE A 36 13.85 1.48 -2.47
N PHE A 37 13.94 2.54 -3.28
CA PHE A 37 14.49 2.45 -4.62
C PHE A 37 15.96 2.02 -4.60
N ALA A 38 16.76 2.49 -3.64
CA ALA A 38 18.12 2.00 -3.46
C ALA A 38 18.14 0.49 -3.11
N ALA A 39 17.25 0.01 -2.24
CA ALA A 39 17.15 -1.41 -1.89
C ALA A 39 16.75 -2.28 -3.10
N LEU A 40 15.86 -1.78 -3.96
CA LEU A 40 15.46 -2.43 -5.21
C LEU A 40 16.62 -2.46 -6.22
N ASP A 41 17.30 -1.33 -6.42
CA ASP A 41 18.42 -1.21 -7.36
C ASP A 41 19.62 -2.09 -6.96
N HIS A 42 19.86 -2.28 -5.65
CA HIS A 42 20.91 -3.18 -5.15
C HIS A 42 20.44 -4.64 -5.04
N GLY A 43 19.18 -4.94 -5.37
CA GLY A 43 18.60 -6.29 -5.36
C GLY A 43 18.39 -6.88 -3.96
N ILE A 44 18.37 -6.03 -2.92
CA ILE A 44 18.03 -6.43 -1.54
C ILE A 44 16.52 -6.71 -1.46
N ALA A 45 15.72 -5.78 -1.96
CA ALA A 45 14.29 -5.96 -2.15
C ALA A 45 14.00 -6.42 -3.58
N ARG A 46 12.91 -7.17 -3.74
CA ARG A 46 12.40 -7.60 -5.06
C ARG A 46 10.99 -7.09 -5.34
N SER A 47 10.37 -6.46 -4.35
CA SER A 47 9.04 -5.90 -4.41
C SER A 47 8.94 -4.72 -3.45
N THR A 48 7.92 -3.88 -3.63
CA THR A 48 7.55 -2.81 -2.71
C THR A 48 6.03 -2.62 -2.71
N SER A 49 5.47 -1.95 -1.70
CA SER A 49 4.05 -1.62 -1.65
C SER A 49 3.85 -0.12 -1.49
N LEU A 50 3.00 0.45 -2.37
CA LEU A 50 2.77 1.89 -2.50
C LEU A 50 1.61 2.33 -1.60
N MET A 51 1.86 3.30 -0.73
CA MET A 51 0.84 4.03 0.04
C MET A 51 0.31 5.20 -0.78
N THR A 52 -0.84 5.02 -1.42
CA THR A 52 -1.39 6.06 -2.28
C THR A 52 -1.90 7.27 -1.50
N THR A 53 -2.24 7.18 -0.23
CA THR A 53 -2.77 8.31 0.57
C THR A 53 -1.70 9.31 1.03
N CYS A 54 -0.43 8.96 0.86
CA CYS A 54 0.68 9.69 1.44
C CYS A 54 1.23 10.83 0.55
N PRO A 55 1.91 11.85 1.12
CA PRO A 55 2.34 13.04 0.39
C PRO A 55 3.35 12.80 -0.74
N ALA A 56 4.18 11.75 -0.66
CA ALA A 56 5.16 11.44 -1.70
C ALA A 56 4.63 10.47 -2.77
N SER A 57 3.37 10.02 -2.66
CA SER A 57 2.77 9.02 -3.55
C SER A 57 2.81 9.41 -5.02
N ASP A 58 2.56 10.67 -5.38
CA ASP A 58 2.60 11.13 -6.77
C ASP A 58 4.01 10.99 -7.38
N ALA A 59 5.05 11.35 -6.64
CA ALA A 59 6.44 11.20 -7.09
C ALA A 59 6.87 9.74 -7.19
N ALA A 60 6.38 8.89 -6.28
CA ALA A 60 6.58 7.45 -6.34
C ALA A 60 5.88 6.83 -7.56
N LEU A 61 4.64 7.24 -7.86
CA LEU A 61 3.89 6.84 -9.05
C LEU A 61 4.62 7.20 -10.34
N ASP A 62 5.10 8.44 -10.46
CA ASP A 62 5.91 8.88 -11.60
C ASP A 62 7.15 8.00 -11.80
N THR A 63 7.81 7.65 -10.70
CA THR A 63 8.98 6.77 -10.74
C THR A 63 8.60 5.37 -11.20
N LEU A 64 7.52 4.78 -10.67
CA LEU A 64 7.02 3.47 -11.07
C LEU A 64 6.61 3.43 -12.55
N CYS A 65 5.98 4.49 -13.07
CA CYS A 65 5.69 4.65 -14.51
C CYS A 65 6.95 4.58 -15.37
N SER A 66 8.08 5.11 -14.87
CA SER A 66 9.37 5.05 -15.57
C SER A 66 10.15 3.75 -15.37
N ARG A 67 9.70 2.89 -14.44
CA ARG A 67 10.37 1.66 -13.99
C ARG A 67 9.42 0.44 -14.05
N PRO A 68 8.99 0.01 -15.25
CA PRO A 68 8.09 -1.14 -15.41
C PRO A 68 8.71 -2.48 -14.98
N ASP A 69 10.02 -2.50 -14.67
CA ASP A 69 10.73 -3.66 -14.11
C ASP A 69 10.42 -3.91 -12.63
N ILE A 70 9.93 -2.90 -11.91
CA ILE A 70 9.66 -2.99 -10.47
C ILE A 70 8.29 -3.63 -10.26
N ALA A 71 8.30 -4.81 -9.62
CA ALA A 71 7.08 -5.38 -9.07
C ALA A 71 6.66 -4.57 -7.84
N PHE A 72 5.41 -4.13 -7.79
CA PHE A 72 4.88 -3.44 -6.63
C PHE A 72 3.43 -3.83 -6.33
N GLY A 73 3.01 -3.58 -5.10
CA GLY A 73 1.63 -3.75 -4.60
C GLY A 73 1.07 -2.44 -4.07
N ILE A 74 -0.15 -2.49 -3.53
CA ILE A 74 -0.75 -1.35 -2.81
C ILE A 74 -0.69 -1.64 -1.32
N HIS A 75 -0.07 -0.72 -0.58
CA HIS A 75 -0.07 -0.70 0.88
C HIS A 75 -1.32 0.02 1.34
N LEU A 76 -2.36 -0.75 1.65
CA LEU A 76 -3.67 -0.20 2.00
C LEU A 76 -3.59 0.52 3.34
N THR A 77 -4.01 1.78 3.39
CA THR A 77 -3.77 2.66 4.54
C THR A 77 -5.07 3.26 5.05
N LEU A 78 -5.34 3.16 6.35
CA LEU A 78 -6.47 3.84 7.02
C LEU A 78 -6.06 4.76 8.17
N VAL A 79 -4.78 4.77 8.55
CA VAL A 79 -4.25 5.57 9.66
C VAL A 79 -2.96 6.25 9.24
N ARG A 80 -2.61 7.35 9.91
CA ARG A 80 -1.35 8.10 9.75
C ARG A 80 -0.45 7.98 10.96
N ASP A 81 0.86 8.08 10.74
CA ASP A 81 1.84 7.82 11.79
C ASP A 81 2.15 9.05 12.65
N HIS A 82 2.10 10.24 12.06
CA HIS A 82 2.45 11.47 12.75
C HIS A 82 1.38 12.55 12.60
N HIS A 83 1.26 13.42 13.61
CA HIS A 83 0.33 14.55 13.60
C HIS A 83 0.62 15.55 12.48
N ASP A 84 1.90 15.70 12.12
CA ASP A 84 2.36 16.61 11.08
C ASP A 84 2.10 16.06 9.66
N ASP A 85 1.71 14.78 9.56
CA ASP A 85 1.38 14.16 8.28
C ASP A 85 -0.05 14.51 7.84
N THR A 86 -0.19 14.95 6.59
CA THR A 86 -1.49 15.21 5.97
C THR A 86 -1.85 14.09 5.00
N TRP A 87 -2.15 12.91 5.53
CA TRP A 87 -2.58 11.77 4.70
C TRP A 87 -4.07 11.90 4.41
N ALA A 88 -4.39 12.21 3.16
CA ALA A 88 -5.75 12.40 2.70
C ALA A 88 -6.33 11.07 2.19
N PRO A 89 -7.63 10.80 2.43
CA PRO A 89 -8.29 9.66 1.81
C PRO A 89 -8.30 9.81 0.28
N ARG A 90 -8.41 8.68 -0.43
CA ARG A 90 -8.60 8.68 -1.89
C ARG A 90 -10.06 8.67 -2.30
N ALA A 91 -10.97 8.18 -1.45
CA ALA A 91 -12.41 8.33 -1.66
C ALA A 91 -12.91 9.73 -1.25
N PRO A 92 -14.03 10.20 -1.82
CA PRO A 92 -14.68 11.43 -1.35
C PRO A 92 -15.04 11.32 0.13
N ALA A 93 -14.69 12.33 0.92
CA ALA A 93 -14.93 12.33 2.37
C ALA A 93 -16.41 12.12 2.77
N SER A 94 -17.35 12.51 1.90
CA SER A 94 -18.79 12.28 2.09
C SER A 94 -19.19 10.81 2.08
N ASP A 95 -18.38 9.96 1.44
CA ASP A 95 -18.69 8.55 1.21
C ASP A 95 -18.07 7.65 2.30
N ILE A 96 -17.14 8.20 3.08
CA ILE A 96 -16.37 7.49 4.11
C ILE A 96 -16.28 8.23 5.47
N PRO A 97 -17.35 8.90 5.96
CA PRO A 97 -17.27 9.74 7.14
C PRO A 97 -16.85 8.99 8.42
N SER A 98 -17.05 7.67 8.50
CA SER A 98 -16.59 6.86 9.65
C SER A 98 -15.08 6.67 9.70
N LEU A 99 -14.39 6.87 8.58
CA LEU A 99 -12.95 6.63 8.46
C LEU A 99 -12.12 7.88 8.75
N LEU A 100 -12.75 9.05 8.91
CA LEU A 100 -12.04 10.32 8.97
C LEU A 100 -12.06 10.93 10.37
N ASP A 101 -11.00 11.63 10.71
CA ASP A 101 -10.96 12.49 11.88
C ASP A 101 -11.78 13.80 11.65
N PRO A 102 -11.94 14.65 12.68
CA PRO A 102 -12.68 15.92 12.54
C PRO A 102 -12.13 16.89 11.49
N ASP A 103 -10.85 16.76 11.12
CA ASP A 103 -10.20 17.60 10.10
C ASP A 103 -10.36 17.01 8.69
N GLY A 104 -11.01 15.85 8.56
CA GLY A 104 -11.23 15.16 7.29
C GLY A 104 -10.02 14.35 6.81
N LEU A 105 -9.06 14.07 7.70
CA LEU A 105 -7.87 13.29 7.42
C LEU A 105 -8.03 11.86 7.93
N LEU A 106 -7.12 10.97 7.52
CA LEU A 106 -7.01 9.66 8.15
C LEU A 106 -6.61 9.83 9.64
N PRO A 107 -7.22 9.09 10.58
CA PRO A 107 -6.89 9.13 12.00
C PRO A 107 -5.45 8.73 12.27
N LEU A 108 -4.93 9.08 13.45
CA LEU A 108 -3.60 8.62 13.85
C LEU A 108 -3.61 7.13 14.16
N HIS A 109 -2.47 6.47 13.98
CA HIS A 109 -2.30 5.08 14.39
C HIS A 109 -2.57 4.88 15.89
N ALA A 110 -2.26 5.90 16.71
CA ALA A 110 -2.60 5.91 18.13
C ALA A 110 -4.11 5.79 18.42
N ASP A 111 -4.96 6.17 17.46
CA ASP A 111 -6.42 6.14 17.53
C ASP A 111 -7.02 4.94 16.77
N ALA A 112 -6.20 3.94 16.41
CA ALA A 112 -6.63 2.80 15.60
C ALA A 112 -7.78 2.00 16.25
N ASP A 113 -7.79 1.86 17.59
CA ASP A 113 -8.88 1.19 18.32
C ASP A 113 -10.20 1.95 18.18
N GLU A 114 -10.16 3.29 18.20
CA GLU A 114 -11.35 4.14 18.04
C GLU A 114 -11.86 4.12 16.60
N LEU A 115 -10.94 4.14 15.63
CA LEU A 115 -11.26 3.88 14.22
C LEU A 115 -11.95 2.52 14.06
N LEU A 116 -11.39 1.45 14.60
CA LEU A 116 -11.95 0.10 14.48
C LEU A 116 -13.36 0.01 15.09
N ALA A 117 -13.62 0.73 16.19
CA ALA A 117 -14.91 0.74 16.85
C ALA A 117 -16.03 1.42 16.03
N ARG A 118 -15.68 2.38 15.16
CA ARG A 118 -16.65 3.18 14.39
C ARG A 118 -16.65 2.89 12.88
N ALA A 119 -15.56 2.33 12.35
CA ALA A 119 -15.38 2.13 10.92
C ALA A 119 -16.43 1.18 10.34
N LEU A 120 -16.98 1.58 9.20
CA LEU A 120 -18.01 0.81 8.52
C LEU A 120 -17.36 0.00 7.40
N PRO A 121 -17.54 -1.34 7.33
CA PRO A 121 -16.86 -2.18 6.35
C PRO A 121 -17.04 -1.74 4.89
N ARG A 122 -18.23 -1.21 4.56
CA ARG A 122 -18.51 -0.65 3.23
C ARG A 122 -17.66 0.58 2.91
N GLU A 123 -17.37 1.41 3.91
CA GLU A 123 -16.57 2.63 3.74
C GLU A 123 -15.10 2.27 3.62
N ILE A 124 -14.64 1.25 4.37
CA ILE A 124 -13.30 0.66 4.21
C ILE A 124 -13.13 0.14 2.77
N GLU A 125 -14.10 -0.62 2.26
CA GLU A 125 -14.05 -1.10 0.88
C GLU A 125 -14.03 0.06 -0.13
N THR A 126 -14.84 1.10 0.07
CA THR A 126 -14.86 2.30 -0.78
C THR A 126 -13.48 2.97 -0.81
N GLU A 127 -12.86 3.22 0.34
CA GLU A 127 -11.54 3.83 0.43
C GLU A 127 -10.45 2.94 -0.21
N PHE A 128 -10.41 1.66 0.11
CA PHE A 128 -9.43 0.74 -0.47
C PHE A 128 -9.57 0.60 -1.99
N ARG A 129 -10.80 0.59 -2.51
CA ARG A 129 -11.01 0.62 -3.96
C ARG A 129 -10.49 1.92 -4.57
N ALA A 130 -10.71 3.06 -3.92
CA ALA A 130 -10.19 4.34 -4.39
C ALA A 130 -8.65 4.36 -4.42
N GLN A 131 -8.00 3.84 -3.38
CA GLN A 131 -6.53 3.69 -3.33
C GLN A 131 -5.98 2.84 -4.49
N VAL A 132 -6.62 1.70 -4.78
CA VAL A 132 -6.25 0.87 -5.95
C VAL A 132 -6.53 1.63 -7.25
N HIS A 133 -7.65 2.35 -7.34
CA HIS A 133 -8.07 3.03 -8.56
C HIS A 133 -7.08 4.11 -9.00
N VAL A 134 -6.53 4.88 -8.05
CA VAL A 134 -5.47 5.87 -8.33
C VAL A 134 -4.34 5.24 -9.15
N VAL A 135 -3.87 4.05 -8.77
CA VAL A 135 -2.79 3.37 -9.50
C VAL A 135 -3.22 2.89 -10.88
N LEU A 136 -4.43 2.36 -11.00
CA LEU A 136 -4.98 1.89 -12.28
C LEU A 136 -5.19 3.05 -13.27
N GLU A 137 -5.59 4.23 -12.79
CA GLU A 137 -5.75 5.43 -13.61
C GLU A 137 -4.41 5.94 -14.17
N HIS A 138 -3.29 5.64 -13.50
CA HIS A 138 -1.93 5.89 -14.01
C HIS A 138 -1.47 4.83 -15.03
N GLY A 139 -2.33 3.88 -15.40
CA GLY A 139 -2.00 2.80 -16.34
C GLY A 139 -1.06 1.75 -15.76
N LEU A 140 -0.89 1.72 -14.44
CA LEU A 140 -0.07 0.75 -13.74
C LEU A 140 -0.90 -0.44 -13.26
N HIS A 141 -0.23 -1.56 -12.97
CA HIS A 141 -0.87 -2.81 -12.56
C HIS A 141 -0.20 -3.34 -11.28
N PRO A 142 -0.77 -3.07 -10.09
CA PRO A 142 -0.25 -3.63 -8.85
C PRO A 142 -0.40 -5.16 -8.84
N THR A 143 0.56 -5.84 -8.24
CA THR A 143 0.68 -7.30 -8.26
C THR A 143 0.11 -7.99 -7.02
N HIS A 144 0.00 -7.25 -5.92
CA HIS A 144 -0.48 -7.74 -4.62
C HIS A 144 -1.05 -6.57 -3.79
N LEU A 145 -1.64 -6.93 -2.64
CA LEU A 145 -2.13 -6.02 -1.63
C LEU A 145 -1.55 -6.44 -0.28
N ASP A 146 -1.18 -5.48 0.54
CA ASP A 146 -0.88 -5.59 1.95
C ASP A 146 -1.48 -4.37 2.69
N PHE A 147 -1.21 -4.18 3.97
CA PHE A 147 -1.83 -3.14 4.79
C PHE A 147 -0.83 -2.51 5.76
N HIS A 148 -0.98 -1.20 5.96
CA HIS A 148 -0.29 -0.40 6.97
C HIS A 148 -0.96 -0.56 8.34
#